data_AF-A0A964LBX3-F1
#
_entry.id   AF-A0A964LBX3-F1
#
_cell.length_a   1.000
_cell.length_b   1.000
_cell.length_c   1.000
_cell.angle_alpha   90.00
_cell.angle_beta   90.00
_cell.angle_gamma   90.00
#
_symmetry.space_group_name_H-M   'P 1'
#
loop_
_entity.id
_entity.type
_entity.pdbx_description
1 polymer ?
#
loop_
_entity_poly.entity_id
_entity_poly.type
_entity_poly.pdbx_seq_one_letter_code
_entity_poly.pdbx_strand_id
1 'polypeptide(L)'
;MLIWLHVVLQAGVILTPFGLLPFQWRRSRSLAQVAIFMSPFLLIGAVSVLLMNANGFPTLEWILPAAVTGILTLSCRSDRVLTWMRGFLVAAAVVLCANFLFLVGESEYTSVPKWPLEISETQKHRSIAAGRDAVEKKFSIETTLEAGSLAKILNEPWFENQELLTVEKQWHTPLTRLYLIKRERAHLWYPGGEVRFGSRALELRKTGS
;
A
#
# COMPACT_ATOMS: atom_id res chain seq x y z
N MET A 1 -4.42 0.34 15.76
CA MET A 1 -3.57 -0.49 16.66
C MET A 1 -2.53 -1.28 15.88
N LEU A 2 -2.89 -1.93 14.76
CA LEU A 2 -1.98 -2.80 13.98
C LEU A 2 -0.78 -2.06 13.34
N ILE A 3 -0.96 -0.82 12.90
CA ILE A 3 0.15 -0.02 12.36
C ILE A 3 1.20 0.31 13.43
N TRP A 4 0.77 0.57 14.67
CA TRP A 4 1.68 0.80 15.79
C TRP A 4 2.51 -0.44 16.11
N LEU A 5 1.87 -1.62 16.15
CA LEU A 5 2.58 -2.89 16.29
C LEU A 5 3.61 -3.08 15.18
N HIS A 6 3.25 -2.78 13.93
CA HIS A 6 4.16 -2.90 12.79
C HIS A 6 5.39 -1.99 12.93
N VAL A 7 5.17 -0.72 13.28
CA VAL A 7 6.24 0.27 13.51
C VAL A 7 7.15 -0.15 14.67
N VAL A 8 6.58 -0.59 15.79
CA VAL A 8 7.35 -1.03 16.97
C VAL A 8 8.21 -2.26 16.64
N LEU A 9 7.69 -3.22 15.88
CA LEU A 9 8.45 -4.39 15.46
C LEU A 9 9.60 -4.01 14.50
N GLN A 10 9.36 -3.15 13.51
CA GLN A 10 10.43 -2.67 12.63
C GLN A 10 11.50 -1.91 13.40
N ALA A 11 11.11 -1.02 14.33
CA ALA A 11 12.04 -0.32 15.20
C ALA A 11 12.84 -1.29 16.08
N GLY A 12 12.20 -2.30 16.67
CA GLY A 12 12.86 -3.33 17.47
C GLY A 12 13.93 -4.08 16.68
N VAL A 13 13.63 -4.48 15.44
CA VAL A 13 14.60 -5.13 14.54
C VAL A 13 15.79 -4.21 14.26
N ILE A 14 15.54 -2.94 13.93
CA ILE A 14 16.60 -1.94 13.65
C ILE A 14 17.48 -1.67 14.88
N LEU A 15 16.89 -1.64 16.07
CA LEU A 15 17.60 -1.33 17.32
C LEU A 15 18.35 -2.53 17.91
N THR A 16 17.99 -3.76 17.52
CA THR A 16 18.66 -5.00 17.96
C THR A 16 20.20 -4.95 17.86
N PRO A 17 20.81 -4.53 16.73
CA PRO A 17 22.27 -4.44 16.64
C PRO A 17 22.89 -3.37 17.56
N PHE A 18 22.18 -2.27 17.85
CA PHE A 18 22.70 -1.18 18.69
C PHE A 18 22.77 -1.56 20.16
N GLY A 19 21.82 -2.36 20.65
CA GLY A 19 21.87 -2.91 22.02
C GLY A 19 23.05 -3.85 22.26
N LEU A 20 23.71 -4.32 21.19
CA LEU A 20 24.80 -5.30 21.24
C LEU A 20 26.18 -4.70 20.90
N LEU A 21 26.25 -3.42 20.54
CA LEU A 21 27.50 -2.67 20.32
C LEU A 21 28.55 -2.77 21.45
N PRO A 22 28.20 -2.91 22.75
CA PRO A 22 29.23 -3.08 23.79
C PRO A 22 29.97 -4.44 23.73
N PHE A 23 29.48 -5.43 22.97
CA PHE A 23 30.14 -6.74 22.82
C PHE A 23 31.05 -6.76 21.59
N GLN A 24 32.15 -6.01 21.66
CA GLN A 24 33.03 -5.78 20.52
C GLN A 24 33.71 -7.03 19.94
N TRP A 25 33.79 -6.94 18.61
CA TRP A 25 34.57 -7.64 17.58
C TRP A 25 35.77 -8.48 18.03
N ARG A 26 35.70 -9.80 17.75
CA ARG A 26 36.77 -10.61 17.12
C ARG A 26 36.34 -12.08 17.02
N ARG A 27 35.90 -12.47 15.83
CA ARG A 27 36.18 -13.71 15.04
C ARG A 27 35.19 -13.68 13.88
N SER A 28 35.64 -13.48 12.65
CA SER A 28 34.75 -13.56 11.49
C SER A 28 34.28 -15.01 11.32
N ARG A 29 32.97 -15.23 11.40
CA ARG A 29 32.36 -16.51 11.03
C ARG A 29 32.47 -16.72 9.52
N SER A 30 32.53 -17.98 9.09
CA SER A 30 32.60 -18.29 7.66
C SER A 30 31.31 -17.88 6.95
N LEU A 31 31.40 -17.58 5.65
CA LEU A 31 30.21 -17.25 4.84
C LEU A 31 29.16 -18.37 4.85
N ALA A 32 29.59 -19.62 4.93
CA ALA A 32 28.69 -20.76 5.07
C ALA A 32 27.86 -20.71 6.35
N GLN A 33 28.47 -20.30 7.48
CA GLN A 33 27.73 -20.10 8.72
C GLN A 33 26.73 -18.95 8.60
N VAL A 34 27.13 -17.82 8.00
CA VAL A 34 26.20 -16.70 7.75
C VAL A 34 25.00 -17.17 6.92
N ALA A 35 25.22 -17.92 5.84
CA ALA A 35 24.14 -18.45 5.01
C ALA A 35 23.15 -19.33 5.80
N ILE A 36 23.65 -20.20 6.68
CA ILE A 36 22.81 -21.05 7.55
C ILE A 36 21.96 -20.21 8.52
N PHE A 37 22.51 -19.13 9.07
CA PHE A 37 21.77 -18.24 9.96
C PHE A 37 20.72 -17.40 9.21
N MET A 38 20.98 -17.09 7.94
CA MET A 38 20.09 -16.34 7.05
C MET A 38 18.99 -17.20 6.41
N SER A 39 19.17 -18.53 6.36
CA SER A 39 18.27 -19.43 5.62
C SER A 39 16.79 -19.34 6.01
N PRO A 40 16.38 -19.12 7.28
CA PRO A 40 14.96 -19.00 7.60
C PRO A 40 14.33 -17.75 6.98
N PHE A 41 15.07 -16.66 6.85
CA PHE A 41 14.56 -15.43 6.24
C PHE A 41 14.44 -15.56 4.72
N LEU A 42 15.39 -16.26 4.10
CA LEU A 42 15.31 -16.60 2.67
C LEU A 42 14.10 -17.50 2.40
N LEU A 43 13.83 -18.48 3.28
CA LEU A 43 12.65 -19.32 3.19
C LEU A 43 11.37 -18.51 3.36
N ILE A 44 11.28 -17.63 4.38
CA ILE A 44 10.14 -16.74 4.56
C ILE A 44 9.93 -15.87 3.32
N GLY A 45 11.01 -15.31 2.76
CA GLY A 45 10.98 -14.56 1.52
C GLY A 45 10.43 -15.39 0.36
N ALA A 46 11.00 -16.56 0.10
CA ALA A 46 10.55 -17.46 -0.97
C ALA A 46 9.08 -17.86 -0.82
N VAL A 47 8.66 -18.27 0.38
CA VAL A 47 7.26 -18.62 0.67
C VAL A 47 6.35 -17.42 0.43
N SER A 48 6.75 -16.25 0.91
CA SER A 48 5.94 -15.06 0.72
C SER A 48 5.83 -14.73 -0.79
N VAL A 49 6.89 -14.92 -1.60
CA VAL A 49 6.84 -14.67 -3.06
C VAL A 49 5.88 -15.64 -3.72
N LEU A 50 5.90 -16.91 -3.29
CA LEU A 50 4.99 -17.94 -3.83
C LEU A 50 3.52 -17.67 -3.47
N LEU A 51 3.27 -17.10 -2.29
CA LEU A 51 1.92 -16.81 -1.79
C LEU A 51 1.33 -15.51 -2.35
N MET A 52 2.15 -14.60 -2.87
CA MET A 52 1.69 -13.29 -3.32
C MET A 52 2.00 -13.04 -4.79
N ASN A 53 1.03 -12.47 -5.51
CA ASN A 53 1.30 -11.85 -6.80
C ASN A 53 2.37 -10.76 -6.62
N ALA A 54 3.27 -10.62 -7.60
CA ALA A 54 4.55 -9.90 -7.51
C ALA A 54 4.49 -8.42 -7.02
N ASN A 55 3.31 -7.81 -6.96
CA ASN A 55 3.13 -6.37 -6.77
C ASN A 55 2.78 -5.95 -5.33
N GLY A 56 2.73 -6.88 -4.36
CA GLY A 56 2.42 -6.59 -2.95
C GLY A 56 3.40 -7.21 -1.97
N PHE A 57 4.60 -7.53 -2.42
CA PHE A 57 5.50 -8.42 -1.69
C PHE A 57 6.11 -7.77 -0.42
N PRO A 58 5.97 -8.36 0.81
CA PRO A 58 6.48 -7.82 2.07
C PRO A 58 8.01 -7.92 2.15
N THR A 59 8.68 -7.25 1.23
CA THR A 59 10.11 -7.43 0.96
C THR A 59 10.95 -6.92 2.12
N LEU A 60 10.60 -5.77 2.67
CA LEU A 60 11.33 -5.17 3.77
C LEU A 60 11.17 -5.97 5.06
N GLU A 61 10.01 -6.59 5.24
CA GLU A 61 9.58 -7.27 6.45
C GLU A 61 10.42 -8.52 6.75
N TRP A 62 10.97 -9.17 5.72
CA TRP A 62 11.92 -10.28 5.89
C TRP A 62 13.37 -9.90 5.55
N ILE A 63 13.63 -8.97 4.61
CA ILE A 63 15.00 -8.52 4.31
C ILE A 63 15.64 -7.80 5.49
N LEU A 64 14.89 -6.94 6.19
CA LEU A 64 15.44 -6.16 7.29
C LEU A 64 15.90 -7.07 8.46
N PRO A 65 15.08 -8.01 8.97
CA PRO A 65 15.54 -9.01 9.95
C PRO A 65 16.68 -9.89 9.43
N ALA A 66 16.70 -10.22 8.13
CA ALA A 66 17.80 -10.96 7.53
C ALA A 66 19.10 -10.15 7.60
N ALA A 67 19.12 -8.92 7.09
CA ALA A 67 20.29 -8.05 7.10
C ALA A 67 20.85 -7.86 8.51
N VAL A 68 19.97 -7.61 9.49
CA VAL A 68 20.34 -7.53 10.90
C VAL A 68 20.95 -8.84 11.39
N THR A 69 20.35 -9.99 11.09
CA THR A 69 20.91 -11.31 11.45
C THR A 69 22.28 -11.53 10.82
N GLY A 70 22.48 -11.13 9.56
CA GLY A 70 23.78 -11.22 8.89
C GLY A 70 24.85 -10.39 9.60
N ILE A 71 24.54 -9.12 9.92
CA ILE A 71 25.42 -8.24 10.68
C ILE A 71 25.75 -8.84 12.05
N LEU A 72 24.74 -9.33 12.78
CA LEU A 72 24.92 -9.97 14.09
C LEU A 72 25.77 -11.24 13.99
N THR A 73 25.60 -12.04 12.94
CA THR A 73 26.38 -13.27 12.75
C THR A 73 27.85 -12.97 12.48
N LEU A 74 28.16 -11.86 11.80
CA LEU A 74 29.52 -11.41 11.53
C LEU A 74 30.19 -10.77 12.76
N SER A 75 29.41 -10.15 13.65
CA SER A 75 29.92 -9.31 14.74
C SER A 75 29.82 -9.92 16.14
N CYS A 76 28.82 -10.77 16.40
CA CYS A 76 28.53 -11.29 17.74
C CYS A 76 29.39 -12.50 18.09
N ARG A 77 30.14 -12.43 19.20
CA ARG A 77 31.04 -13.50 19.67
C ARG A 77 30.31 -14.68 20.32
N SER A 78 29.16 -14.45 20.94
CA SER A 78 28.44 -15.48 21.71
C SER A 78 27.44 -16.22 20.84
N ASP A 79 27.64 -17.53 20.66
CA ASP A 79 26.71 -18.38 19.90
C ASP A 79 25.33 -18.47 20.57
N ARG A 80 25.28 -18.42 21.92
CA ARG A 80 24.01 -18.42 22.66
C ARG A 80 23.20 -17.16 22.36
N VAL A 81 23.82 -15.99 22.47
CA VAL A 81 23.16 -14.70 22.19
C VAL A 81 22.70 -14.66 20.73
N LEU A 82 23.55 -15.08 19.80
CA LEU A 82 23.21 -15.12 18.39
C LEU A 82 22.00 -16.03 18.12
N THR A 83 21.94 -17.21 18.74
CA THR A 83 20.84 -18.16 18.54
C THR A 83 19.52 -17.60 19.06
N TRP A 84 19.52 -17.02 20.26
CA TRP A 84 18.34 -16.34 20.81
C TRP A 84 17.88 -15.17 19.94
N MET A 85 18.81 -14.33 19.50
CA MET A 85 18.50 -13.19 18.63
C MET A 85 17.98 -13.64 17.27
N ARG A 86 18.55 -14.68 16.68
CA ARG A 86 18.03 -15.29 15.46
C ARG A 86 16.59 -15.75 15.67
N GLY A 87 16.30 -16.48 16.76
CA GLY A 87 14.94 -16.91 17.08
C GLY A 87 13.96 -15.74 17.17
N PHE A 88 14.35 -14.68 17.89
CA PHE A 88 13.56 -13.44 17.99
C PHE A 88 13.35 -12.76 16.64
N LEU A 89 14.39 -12.60 15.83
CA LEU A 89 14.33 -11.94 14.53
C LEU A 89 13.49 -12.75 13.53
N VAL A 90 13.57 -14.08 13.56
CA VAL A 90 12.72 -14.95 12.75
C VAL A 90 11.25 -14.78 13.16
N ALA A 91 10.95 -14.81 14.45
CA ALA A 91 9.58 -14.57 14.93
C ALA A 91 9.09 -13.16 14.54
N ALA A 92 9.93 -12.14 14.69
CA ALA A 92 9.61 -10.77 14.28
C ALA A 92 9.35 -10.67 12.77
N ALA A 93 10.15 -11.34 11.93
CA ALA A 93 9.94 -11.39 10.48
C ALA A 93 8.59 -12.01 10.11
N VAL A 94 8.23 -13.14 10.74
CA VAL A 94 6.93 -13.80 10.52
C VAL A 94 5.79 -12.87 10.92
N VAL A 95 5.86 -12.23 12.09
CA VAL A 95 4.81 -11.31 12.55
C VAL A 95 4.74 -10.05 11.69
N LEU A 96 5.88 -9.50 11.25
CA LEU A 96 5.93 -8.36 10.34
C LEU A 96 5.27 -8.69 9.00
N CYS A 97 5.60 -9.84 8.40
CA CYS A 97 4.97 -10.30 7.16
C CYS A 97 3.46 -10.49 7.34
N ALA A 98 3.02 -11.21 8.37
CA ALA A 98 1.59 -11.44 8.62
C ALA A 98 0.82 -10.12 8.85
N ASN A 99 1.37 -9.20 9.64
CA ASN A 99 0.74 -7.91 9.90
C ASN A 99 0.74 -7.00 8.66
N PHE A 100 1.80 -7.04 7.84
CA PHE A 100 1.82 -6.35 6.54
C PHE A 100 0.74 -6.88 5.60
N LEU A 101 0.62 -8.20 5.48
CA LEU A 101 -0.42 -8.84 4.66
C LEU A 101 -1.82 -8.41 5.10
N PHE A 102 -2.06 -8.36 6.40
CA PHE A 102 -3.33 -7.88 6.94
C PHE A 102 -3.57 -6.40 6.60
N LEU A 103 -2.57 -5.54 6.78
CA LEU A 103 -2.69 -4.11 6.50
C LEU A 103 -2.96 -3.83 5.02
N VAL A 104 -2.35 -4.57 4.10
CA VAL A 104 -2.54 -4.38 2.66
C VAL A 104 -3.78 -5.13 2.12
N GLY A 105 -4.14 -6.26 2.73
CA GLY A 105 -5.25 -7.11 2.26
C GLY A 105 -6.62 -6.71 2.81
N GLU A 106 -6.70 -6.39 4.11
CA GLU A 106 -7.97 -6.11 4.79
C GLU A 106 -8.12 -4.67 5.26
N SER A 107 -7.02 -3.93 5.40
CA SER A 107 -7.07 -2.52 5.79
C SER A 107 -6.89 -1.59 4.57
N GLU A 108 -7.11 -0.29 4.78
CA GLU A 108 -6.99 0.73 3.74
C GLU A 108 -5.53 1.12 3.45
N TYR A 109 -4.58 0.18 3.44
CA TYR A 109 -3.17 0.49 3.16
C TYR A 109 -2.67 -0.11 1.84
N THR A 110 -1.66 0.53 1.26
CA THR A 110 -0.90 -0.02 0.14
C THR A 110 0.59 0.22 0.33
N SER A 111 1.41 -0.72 -0.15
CA SER A 111 2.86 -0.54 -0.31
C SER A 111 3.23 0.04 -1.68
N VAL A 112 2.29 0.05 -2.63
CA VAL A 112 2.51 0.54 -3.99
C VAL A 112 1.44 1.60 -4.33
N PRO A 113 1.76 2.91 -4.14
CA PRO A 113 0.79 3.99 -4.27
C PRO A 113 0.25 4.16 -5.69
N LYS A 114 0.98 3.69 -6.72
CA LYS A 114 0.56 3.81 -8.13
C LYS A 114 -0.71 3.02 -8.43
N TRP A 115 -0.91 1.85 -7.81
CA TRP A 115 -2.01 0.94 -8.16
C TRP A 115 -3.39 1.52 -7.84
N PRO A 116 -3.66 2.01 -6.60
CA PRO A 116 -4.94 2.64 -6.31
C PRO A 116 -5.20 3.88 -7.17
N LEU A 117 -4.15 4.64 -7.51
CA LEU A 117 -4.27 5.83 -8.37
C LEU A 117 -4.65 5.46 -9.81
N GLU A 118 -4.03 4.42 -10.39
CA GLU A 118 -4.37 3.91 -11.73
C GLU A 118 -5.79 3.33 -11.78
N ILE A 119 -6.20 2.61 -10.72
CA ILE A 119 -7.58 2.12 -10.57
C ILE A 119 -8.56 3.31 -10.51
N SER A 120 -8.24 4.34 -9.72
CA SER A 120 -9.04 5.57 -9.59
C SER A 120 -9.22 6.29 -10.93
N GLU A 121 -8.13 6.51 -11.68
CA GLU A 121 -8.21 7.14 -13.00
C GLU A 121 -8.99 6.28 -13.99
N THR A 122 -8.82 4.96 -13.95
CA THR A 122 -9.60 4.03 -14.80
C THR A 122 -11.09 4.11 -14.49
N GLN A 123 -11.46 4.10 -13.20
CA GLN A 123 -12.84 4.24 -12.76
C GLN A 123 -13.42 5.59 -13.19
N LYS A 124 -12.70 6.69 -12.97
CA LYS A 124 -13.08 8.03 -13.41
C LYS A 124 -13.34 8.10 -14.92
N HIS A 125 -12.45 7.56 -15.75
CA HIS A 125 -12.65 7.52 -17.20
C HIS A 125 -13.90 6.73 -17.60
N ARG A 126 -14.15 5.58 -16.96
CA ARG A 126 -15.35 4.78 -17.20
C ARG A 126 -16.61 5.52 -16.79
N SER A 127 -16.62 6.18 -15.63
CA SER A 127 -17.78 6.93 -15.14
C SER A 127 -18.09 8.13 -16.02
N ILE A 128 -17.06 8.85 -16.49
CA ILE A 128 -17.22 9.95 -17.45
C ILE A 128 -17.78 9.43 -18.79
N ALA A 129 -17.23 8.35 -19.33
CA ALA A 129 -17.72 7.76 -20.58
C ALA A 129 -19.18 7.30 -20.45
N ALA A 130 -19.53 6.61 -19.37
CA ALA A 130 -20.90 6.18 -19.10
C ALA A 130 -21.87 7.36 -18.95
N GLY A 131 -21.45 8.45 -18.29
CA GLY A 131 -22.24 9.68 -18.18
C GLY A 131 -22.45 10.36 -19.52
N ARG A 132 -21.41 10.42 -20.35
CA ARG A 132 -21.49 10.98 -21.70
C ARG A 132 -22.49 10.20 -22.55
N ASP A 133 -22.37 8.88 -22.59
CA ASP A 133 -23.25 8.00 -23.35
C ASP A 133 -24.71 8.12 -22.87
N ALA A 134 -24.93 8.22 -21.55
CA ALA A 134 -26.27 8.39 -20.98
C ALA A 134 -26.91 9.74 -21.38
N VAL A 135 -26.15 10.83 -21.37
CA VAL A 135 -26.64 12.14 -21.83
C VAL A 135 -26.96 12.13 -23.32
N GLU A 136 -26.04 11.64 -24.16
CA GLU A 136 -26.21 11.60 -25.63
C GLU A 136 -27.35 10.67 -26.05
N LYS A 137 -27.67 9.64 -25.25
CA LYS A 137 -28.80 8.74 -25.49
C LYS A 137 -30.14 9.34 -25.09
N LYS A 138 -30.18 10.16 -24.03
CA LYS A 138 -31.43 10.69 -23.47
C LYS A 138 -31.87 12.00 -24.12
N PHE A 139 -30.93 12.84 -24.54
CA PHE A 139 -31.19 14.18 -25.07
C PHE A 139 -30.67 14.34 -26.49
N SER A 140 -31.27 15.25 -27.27
CA SER A 140 -30.73 15.58 -28.59
C SER A 140 -29.44 16.39 -28.44
N ILE A 141 -28.54 16.30 -29.42
CA ILE A 141 -27.24 16.97 -29.39
C ILE A 141 -27.33 18.51 -29.32
N GLU A 142 -28.46 19.08 -29.75
CA GLU A 142 -28.77 20.51 -29.74
C GLU A 142 -29.48 20.96 -28.44
N THR A 143 -29.87 20.02 -27.59
CA THR A 143 -30.51 20.34 -26.31
C THR A 143 -29.52 21.10 -25.42
N THR A 144 -29.94 22.25 -24.89
CA THR A 144 -29.19 22.99 -23.88
C THR A 144 -29.60 22.52 -22.50
N LEU A 145 -28.63 22.05 -21.71
CA LEU A 145 -28.84 21.63 -20.33
C LEU A 145 -28.20 22.63 -19.37
N GLU A 146 -28.83 22.84 -18.22
CA GLU A 146 -28.23 23.62 -17.13
C GLU A 146 -27.06 22.86 -16.49
N ALA A 147 -26.12 23.61 -15.92
CA ALA A 147 -25.02 23.02 -15.16
C ALA A 147 -25.56 22.34 -13.90
N GLY A 148 -25.10 21.13 -13.59
CA GLY A 148 -25.64 20.40 -12.45
C GLY A 148 -25.14 18.97 -12.30
N SER A 149 -25.56 18.34 -11.20
CA SER A 149 -25.34 16.91 -10.96
C SER A 149 -26.04 16.09 -12.04
N LEU A 150 -25.30 15.18 -12.69
CA LEU A 150 -25.86 14.26 -13.68
C LEU A 150 -26.90 13.33 -13.09
N ALA A 151 -26.78 12.98 -11.81
CA ALA A 151 -27.79 12.19 -11.13
C ALA A 151 -29.17 12.86 -11.19
N LYS A 152 -29.22 14.20 -11.07
CA LYS A 152 -30.46 14.98 -11.14
C LYS A 152 -30.95 15.16 -12.58
N ILE A 153 -30.04 15.48 -13.50
CA ILE A 153 -30.36 15.70 -14.92
C ILE A 153 -30.90 14.41 -15.57
N LEU A 154 -30.25 13.28 -15.30
CA LEU A 154 -30.61 11.99 -15.86
C LEU A 154 -31.65 11.25 -15.00
N ASN A 155 -31.91 11.69 -13.78
CA ASN A 155 -32.69 10.97 -12.77
C ASN A 155 -32.10 9.56 -12.48
N GLU A 156 -30.77 9.49 -12.39
CA GLU A 156 -29.99 8.27 -12.20
C GLU A 156 -29.08 8.40 -10.96
N PRO A 157 -29.52 7.92 -9.78
CA PRO A 157 -28.85 8.16 -8.49
C PRO A 157 -27.41 7.63 -8.39
N TRP A 158 -27.02 6.68 -9.24
CA TRP A 158 -25.69 6.07 -9.18
C TRP A 158 -24.57 7.04 -9.58
N PHE A 159 -24.87 8.10 -10.34
CA PHE A 159 -23.90 9.16 -10.66
C PHE A 159 -23.49 10.03 -9.46
N GLU A 160 -24.21 9.97 -8.34
CA GLU A 160 -23.91 10.73 -7.11
C GLU A 160 -22.91 10.04 -6.17
N ASN A 161 -22.68 8.74 -6.36
CA ASN A 161 -21.89 7.90 -5.46
C ASN A 161 -20.68 7.29 -6.19
N GLN A 162 -19.92 8.11 -6.90
CA GLN A 162 -18.67 7.69 -7.50
C GLN A 162 -17.56 7.68 -6.44
N GLU A 163 -16.66 6.71 -6.52
CA GLU A 163 -15.51 6.63 -5.61
C GLU A 163 -14.26 7.16 -6.31
N LEU A 164 -13.54 8.05 -5.65
CA LEU A 164 -12.18 8.43 -5.99
C LEU A 164 -11.24 7.85 -4.94
N LEU A 165 -10.25 7.09 -5.39
CA LEU A 165 -9.17 6.66 -4.52
C LEU A 165 -8.06 7.71 -4.56
N THR A 166 -7.66 8.15 -3.38
CA THR A 166 -6.46 8.98 -3.18
C THR A 166 -5.50 8.23 -2.28
N VAL A 167 -4.20 8.54 -2.38
CA VAL A 167 -3.17 7.91 -1.57
C VAL A 167 -2.45 8.98 -0.76
N GLU A 168 -2.44 8.81 0.55
CA GLU A 168 -1.87 9.76 1.49
C GLU A 168 -0.63 9.18 2.18
N LYS A 169 0.43 9.99 2.20
CA LYS A 169 1.64 9.69 2.95
C LYS A 169 1.38 9.97 4.44
N GLN A 170 1.62 8.95 5.27
CA GLN A 170 1.48 9.04 6.72
C GLN A 170 2.86 9.23 7.38
N TRP A 171 2.86 9.58 8.68
CA TRP A 171 4.08 9.76 9.46
C TRP A 171 4.98 8.52 9.50
N HIS A 172 4.39 7.32 9.42
CA HIS A 172 5.10 6.03 9.44
C HIS A 172 5.56 5.56 8.05
N THR A 173 5.12 6.20 6.98
CA THR A 173 5.45 5.79 5.60
C THR A 173 6.95 5.77 5.31
N PRO A 174 7.80 6.68 5.80
CA PRO A 174 9.24 6.59 5.58
C PRO A 174 9.88 5.30 6.09
N LEU A 175 9.34 4.74 7.18
CA LEU A 175 9.83 3.51 7.81
C LEU A 175 9.18 2.27 7.18
N THR A 176 7.84 2.26 7.12
CA THR A 176 7.04 1.09 6.73
C THR A 176 6.79 0.97 5.23
N ARG A 177 7.00 2.05 4.47
CA ARG A 177 6.54 2.21 3.06
C ARG A 177 5.05 2.00 2.84
N LEU A 178 4.25 1.95 3.90
CA LEU A 178 2.79 1.85 3.81
C LEU A 178 2.18 3.24 3.68
N TYR A 179 1.28 3.38 2.71
CA TYR A 179 0.49 4.57 2.43
C TYR A 179 -0.98 4.28 2.72
N LEU A 180 -1.71 5.28 3.22
CA LEU A 180 -3.14 5.15 3.47
C LEU A 180 -3.90 5.43 2.16
N ILE A 181 -4.79 4.54 1.77
CA ILE A 181 -5.75 4.72 0.69
C ILE A 181 -6.97 5.41 1.30
N LYS A 182 -7.27 6.63 0.85
CA LYS A 182 -8.50 7.35 1.22
C LYS A 182 -9.52 7.19 0.10
N ARG A 183 -10.73 6.74 0.46
CA ARG A 183 -11.87 6.69 -0.46
C ARG A 183 -12.67 7.98 -0.30
N GLU A 184 -12.67 8.80 -1.33
CA GLU A 184 -13.41 10.05 -1.37
C GLU A 184 -14.67 9.86 -2.22
N ARG A 185 -15.82 10.33 -1.73
CA ARG A 185 -17.05 10.35 -2.52
C ARG A 185 -16.99 11.50 -3.52
N ALA A 186 -17.40 11.21 -4.73
CA ALA A 186 -17.52 12.17 -5.81
C ALA A 186 -18.82 11.95 -6.58
N HIS A 187 -19.22 12.96 -7.34
CA HIS A 187 -20.36 12.90 -8.22
C HIS A 187 -20.00 13.44 -9.59
N LEU A 188 -20.70 12.95 -10.61
CA LEU A 188 -20.50 13.39 -11.98
C LEU A 188 -21.26 14.70 -12.21
N TRP A 189 -20.55 15.72 -12.69
CA TRP A 189 -21.06 17.07 -12.89
C TRP A 189 -21.08 17.43 -14.36
N TYR A 190 -22.22 17.92 -14.82
CA TYR A 190 -22.40 18.48 -16.15
C TYR A 190 -22.09 19.99 -16.12
N PRO A 191 -21.20 20.50 -16.99
CA PRO A 191 -20.76 21.90 -16.93
C PRO A 191 -21.81 22.91 -17.42
N GLY A 192 -22.88 22.45 -18.05
CA GLY A 192 -23.91 23.28 -18.68
C GLY A 192 -23.65 23.50 -20.17
N GLY A 193 -24.67 23.98 -20.88
CA GLY A 193 -24.62 24.23 -22.32
C GLY A 193 -25.14 23.08 -23.17
N GLU A 194 -25.00 23.24 -24.49
CA GLU A 194 -25.48 22.27 -25.48
C GLU A 194 -24.83 20.89 -25.30
N VAL A 195 -25.63 19.83 -25.42
CA VAL A 195 -25.22 18.43 -25.25
C VAL A 195 -23.97 18.09 -26.05
N ARG A 196 -23.86 18.52 -27.32
CA ARG A 196 -22.68 18.25 -28.17
C ARG A 196 -21.34 18.68 -27.58
N PHE A 197 -21.34 19.69 -26.71
CA PHE A 197 -20.14 20.21 -26.04
C PHE A 197 -20.08 19.79 -24.58
N GLY A 198 -21.17 19.92 -23.84
CA GLY A 198 -21.18 19.65 -22.40
C GLY A 198 -21.00 18.17 -22.07
N SER A 199 -21.46 17.23 -22.92
CA SER A 199 -21.24 15.78 -22.73
C SER A 199 -19.76 15.38 -22.80
N ARG A 200 -18.93 16.19 -23.45
CA ARG A 200 -17.47 15.96 -23.59
C ARG A 200 -16.65 16.61 -22.50
N ALA A 201 -17.25 17.53 -21.75
CA ALA A 201 -16.62 18.30 -20.68
C ALA A 201 -17.15 17.91 -19.29
N LEU A 202 -17.56 16.65 -19.14
CA LEU A 202 -18.00 16.11 -17.85
C LEU A 202 -16.86 16.05 -16.85
N GLU A 203 -17.17 16.39 -15.61
CA GLU A 203 -16.19 16.44 -14.52
C GLU A 203 -16.62 15.52 -13.38
N LEU A 204 -15.65 14.87 -12.74
CA LEU A 204 -15.88 14.23 -11.44
C LEU A 204 -15.56 15.26 -10.35
N ARG A 205 -16.55 15.64 -9.54
CA ARG A 205 -16.39 16.60 -8.44
C ARG A 205 -16.51 15.91 -7.09
N LYS A 206 -15.62 16.24 -6.16
CA LYS A 206 -15.67 15.71 -4.79
C LYS A 206 -16.92 16.21 -4.08
N THR A 207 -17.54 15.35 -3.30
CA THR A 207 -18.72 15.70 -2.50
C THR A 207 -18.26 16.22 -1.14
N GLY A 208 -18.25 17.55 -0.95
CA GLY A 208 -17.95 18.20 0.34
C GLY A 208 -16.51 18.67 0.54
N SER A 209 -16.08 19.68 -0.24
CA SER A 209 -14.98 20.59 0.14
C SER A 209 -15.52 21.86 0.75
#